data_AF-A0A0J8YCT1-F1
#
_entry.id   AF-A0A0J8YCT1-F1
#
_cell.length_a   1.000
_cell.length_b   1.000
_cell.length_c   1.000
_cell.angle_alpha   90.00
_cell.angle_beta   90.00
_cell.angle_gamma   90.00
#
_symmetry.space_group_name_H-M   'P 1'
#
loop_
_entity.id
_entity.type
_entity.pdbx_description
1 polymer ?
#
loop_
_entity_poly.entity_id
_entity_poly.type
_entity_poly.pdbx_seq_one_letter_code
_entity_poly.pdbx_strand_id
1 'polypeptide(L)' 'MGKVTYVVEYEDGKEPPVYSDMEVAGGRLTSVLWGDYRDDYLLPEQLDIIDEALTELSNDDVDSEAHKEIINKLGLMTQ' A
#
# COMPACT_ATOMS: atom_id res chain seq x y z
N MET A 1 17.91 -10.07 -2.45
CA MET A 1 18.04 -9.14 -1.31
C MET A 1 16.65 -8.67 -0.94
N GLY A 2 16.29 -8.69 0.35
CA GLY A 2 14.97 -8.23 0.82
C GLY A 2 14.88 -6.71 0.89
N LYS A 3 13.66 -6.17 0.89
CA LYS A 3 13.35 -4.76 1.15
C LYS A 3 12.30 -4.68 2.25
N VAL A 4 12.37 -3.63 3.07
CA VAL A 4 11.40 -3.32 4.11
C VAL A 4 11.03 -1.85 3.96
N THR A 5 9.74 -1.54 4.08
CA THR A 5 9.24 -0.17 4.12
C THR A 5 8.98 0.22 5.56
N TYR A 6 9.51 1.38 5.96
CA TYR A 6 9.26 1.98 7.26
C TYR A 6 8.37 3.20 7.09
N VAL A 7 7.44 3.39 8.02
CA VAL A 7 6.75 4.65 8.23
C VAL A 7 7.30 5.24 9.52
N VAL A 8 7.78 6.49 9.45
CA VAL A 8 8.41 7.18 10.58
C VAL A 8 7.69 8.49 10.81
N GLU A 9 7.19 8.69 12.02
CA GLU A 9 6.55 9.94 12.43
C GLU A 9 7.61 10.99 12.76
N TYR A 10 7.42 12.19 12.23
CA TYR A 10 8.22 13.37 12.55
C TYR A 10 7.31 14.44 13.19
N GLU A 11 7.88 15.27 14.05
CA GLU A 11 7.15 16.43 14.58
C GLU A 11 6.81 17.42 13.46
N ASP A 12 5.72 18.18 13.63
CA ASP A 12 5.30 19.18 12.66
C ASP A 12 6.42 20.20 12.35
N GLY A 13 6.64 20.43 11.05
CA GLY A 13 7.73 21.27 10.54
C GLY A 13 9.14 20.64 10.60
N LYS A 14 9.30 19.37 11.02
CA LYS A 14 10.57 18.64 10.93
C LYS A 14 10.53 17.63 9.78
N GLU A 15 11.33 17.87 8.74
CA GLU A 15 11.54 16.90 7.66
C GLU A 15 12.78 16.04 7.91
N PRO A 16 12.78 14.75 7.52
CA PRO A 16 13.99 13.94 7.56
C PRO A 16 15.06 14.44 6.59
N PRO A 17 16.35 14.37 6.95
CA PRO A 17 17.41 14.52 5.97
C PRO A 17 17.38 13.34 4.98
N VAL A 18 17.34 13.63 3.67
CA VAL A 18 17.44 12.64 2.60
C VAL A 18 18.55 13.06 1.64
N TYR A 19 19.50 12.17 1.38
CA TYR A 19 20.66 12.43 0.52
C TYR A 19 21.15 11.16 -0.19
N SER A 20 22.02 11.33 -1.19
CA SER A 20 22.59 10.22 -1.97
C SER A 20 23.37 9.25 -1.08
N ASP A 21 23.24 7.95 -1.35
CA ASP A 21 23.90 6.87 -0.61
C ASP A 21 23.61 6.84 0.90
N MET A 22 22.48 7.43 1.32
CA MET A 22 22.02 7.33 2.70
C MET A 22 21.76 5.86 3.08
N GLU A 23 22.24 5.46 4.26
CA GLU A 23 21.95 4.16 4.86
C GLU A 23 20.91 4.30 5.96
N VAL A 24 19.97 3.35 6.01
CA VAL A 24 18.94 3.23 7.04
C VAL A 24 18.97 1.82 7.58
N ALA A 25 19.22 1.68 8.89
CA ALA A 25 19.26 0.39 9.59
C ALA A 25 20.16 -0.68 8.92
N GLY A 26 21.29 -0.26 8.32
CA GLY A 26 22.22 -1.15 7.62
C GLY A 26 21.81 -1.54 6.20
N GLY A 27 20.73 -0.95 5.66
CA GLY A 27 20.33 -1.04 4.26
C GLY A 27 20.54 0.28 3.52
N ARG A 28 20.77 0.22 2.20
CA ARG A 28 20.83 1.42 1.35
C ARG A 28 19.42 1.96 1.11
N LEU A 29 19.19 3.25 1.36
CA LEU A 29 17.94 3.92 1.02
C LEU A 29 17.78 3.93 -0.51
N THR A 30 16.71 3.30 -1.00
CA THR A 30 16.46 3.16 -2.46
C THR A 30 15.22 3.89 -2.96
N SER A 31 14.35 4.34 -2.07
CA SER A 31 13.10 5.02 -2.39
C SER A 31 12.64 5.83 -1.18
N VAL A 32 12.08 7.02 -1.43
CA VAL A 32 11.44 7.88 -0.43
C VAL A 32 10.11 8.35 -1.00
N LEU A 33 9.08 8.37 -0.16
CA LEU A 33 7.81 9.02 -0.43
C LEU A 33 7.66 10.20 0.52
N TRP A 34 7.41 11.39 -0.04
CA TRP A 34 7.11 12.60 0.72
C TRP A 34 5.60 12.73 0.88
N GLY A 35 5.04 11.93 1.78
CA GLY A 35 3.61 11.83 2.04
C GLY A 35 3.26 10.50 2.70
N ASP A 36 2.04 10.38 3.21
CA ASP A 36 1.50 9.12 3.66
C ASP A 36 0.76 8.44 2.51
N TYR A 37 1.29 7.34 2.00
CA TYR A 37 0.64 6.61 0.90
C TYR A 37 -0.74 6.06 1.29
N ARG A 38 -1.05 6.00 2.60
CA ARG A 38 -2.36 5.60 3.11
C ARG A 38 -3.41 6.68 2.87
N ASP A 39 -3.03 7.92 2.59
CA ASP A 39 -3.99 8.97 2.25
C ASP A 39 -4.73 8.69 0.93
N ASP A 40 -4.12 7.90 0.05
CA ASP A 40 -4.70 7.45 -1.23
C ASP A 40 -5.43 6.09 -1.12
N TYR A 41 -5.62 5.58 0.11
CA TYR A 41 -6.40 4.36 0.32
C TYR A 41 -7.87 4.56 0.00
N LEU A 42 -8.55 3.45 -0.26
CA LEU A 42 -9.99 3.42 -0.42
C LEU A 42 -10.66 3.82 0.89
N LEU A 43 -11.72 4.62 0.79
CA LEU A 43 -12.69 4.76 1.86
C LEU A 43 -13.47 3.45 2.01
N PRO A 44 -13.98 3.14 3.21
CA PRO A 44 -14.77 1.93 3.44
C PRO A 44 -15.93 1.77 2.43
N GLU A 45 -16.64 2.85 2.11
CA GLU A 45 -17.75 2.80 1.16
C GLU A 45 -17.29 2.51 -0.28
N GLN A 46 -16.07 2.91 -0.64
CA GLN A 46 -15.50 2.60 -1.96
C GLN A 46 -15.05 1.14 -2.03
N LEU A 47 -14.53 0.60 -0.93
CA LEU A 47 -14.17 -0.82 -0.82
C LEU A 47 -15.42 -1.69 -1.01
N ASP A 48 -16.52 -1.37 -0.33
CA ASP A 48 -17.78 -2.13 -0.41
C ASP A 48 -18.30 -2.21 -1.85
N ILE A 49 -18.28 -1.09 -2.60
CA ILE A 49 -18.68 -1.05 -4.01
C ILE A 49 -17.81 -1.97 -4.86
N ILE A 50 -16.50 -1.98 -4.62
CA ILE A 50 -15.55 -2.81 -5.38
C ILE A 50 -15.72 -4.29 -5.02
N ASP A 51 -15.92 -4.61 -3.74
CA ASP A 51 -16.11 -5.98 -3.26
C ASP A 51 -17.40 -6.61 -3.85
N GLU A 52 -18.49 -5.84 -3.87
CA GLU A 52 -19.74 -6.24 -4.51
C GLU A 52 -19.55 -6.47 -6.02
N ALA A 53 -18.95 -5.50 -6.73
CA ALA A 53 -18.70 -5.59 -8.16
C ALA A 53 -17.78 -6.77 -8.54
N LEU A 54 -16.79 -7.08 -7.71
CA LEU A 54 -15.91 -8.23 -7.93
C LEU A 54 -16.64 -9.54 -7.64
N THR A 55 -17.39 -9.64 -6.55
CA THR A 55 -18.16 -10.84 -6.21
C THR A 55 -19.20 -11.18 -7.28
N GLU A 56 -19.81 -10.18 -7.91
CA GLU A 56 -20.74 -10.36 -9.03
C GLU A 56 -20.04 -10.80 -10.33
N LEU A 57 -18.77 -10.42 -10.51
CA LEU A 57 -17.96 -10.87 -11.64
C LEU A 57 -17.74 -12.39 -11.48
N SER A 58 -18.30 -13.17 -12.42
CA SER A 58 -18.37 -14.61 -12.24
C SER A 58 -16.96 -15.22 -12.10
N ASN A 59 -16.78 -16.12 -11.14
CA ASN A 59 -15.54 -16.90 -10.97
C ASN A 59 -15.22 -17.79 -12.18
N ASP A 60 -16.15 -17.93 -13.13
CA ASP A 60 -15.94 -18.68 -14.38
C ASP A 60 -15.27 -17.79 -15.47
N ASP A 61 -15.33 -16.46 -15.34
CA ASP A 61 -14.71 -15.50 -16.26
C ASP A 61 -13.27 -15.12 -15.85
N VAL A 62 -12.84 -15.49 -14.64
CA VAL A 62 -11.56 -15.09 -14.06
C VAL A 62 -10.95 -16.25 -13.25
N ASP A 63 -9.62 -16.38 -13.24
CA ASP A 63 -8.94 -17.37 -12.40
C ASP A 63 -9.31 -17.20 -10.92
N SER A 64 -9.83 -18.27 -10.30
CA SER A 64 -10.38 -18.20 -8.94
C SER A 64 -9.35 -17.84 -7.87
N GLU A 65 -8.07 -18.13 -8.09
CA GLU A 65 -7.00 -17.77 -7.15
C GLU A 65 -6.61 -16.30 -7.32
N ALA A 66 -6.53 -15.83 -8.56
CA ALA A 66 -6.33 -14.41 -8.84
C ALA A 66 -7.46 -13.55 -8.25
N HIS A 67 -8.70 -14.01 -8.35
CA HIS A 67 -9.87 -13.33 -7.79
C HIS A 67 -9.77 -13.17 -6.26
N LYS A 68 -9.47 -14.26 -5.53
CA LYS A 68 -9.27 -14.21 -4.08
C LYS A 68 -8.10 -13.32 -3.67
N GLU A 69 -7.01 -13.34 -4.44
CA GLU A 69 -5.83 -12.53 -4.15
C GLU A 69 -6.13 -11.02 -4.32
N ILE A 70 -6.94 -10.65 -5.31
CA ILE A 70 -7.38 -9.26 -5.52
C ILE A 70 -8.23 -8.79 -4.33
N ILE A 71 -9.23 -9.57 -3.90
CA ILE A 71 -10.07 -9.22 -2.74
C ILE A 71 -9.21 -9.03 -1.48
N ASN A 72 -8.27 -9.96 -1.23
CA ASN A 72 -7.37 -9.84 -0.08
C ASN A 72 -6.51 -8.57 -0.14
N LYS A 73 -5.96 -8.23 -1.31
CA LYS A 73 -5.16 -7.01 -1.49
C LYS A 73 -5.99 -5.74 -1.31
N LEU A 74 -7.23 -5.72 -1.79
CA LEU A 74 -8.15 -4.60 -1.59
C LEU A 74 -8.41 -4.32 -0.12
N GLY A 75 -8.61 -5.38 0.69
CA GLY A 75 -8.75 -5.25 2.14
C GLY A 75 -7.53 -4.62 2.83
N LEU A 76 -6.33 -4.68 2.23
CA LEU A 76 -5.12 -4.04 2.74
C LEU A 76 -4.98 -2.56 2.32
N MET A 77 -5.82 -2.10 1.39
CA MET A 77 -5.79 -0.75 0.81
C MET A 77 -6.93 0.13 1.33
N THR A 78 -7.43 -0.14 2.53
CA THR A 78 -8.50 0.63 3.20
C THR A 78 -7.99 1.13 4.55
N GLN A 79 -8.38 2.35 4.95
CA GLN A 79 -7.96 2.95 6.22
C GLN A 79 -8.68 2.34 7.44
#